data_AF-A0A2E5K2M1-F1
#
_entry.id   AF-A0A2E5K2M1-F1
#
_cell.length_a   1.000
_cell.length_b   1.000
_cell.length_c   1.000
_cell.angle_alpha   90.00
_cell.angle_beta   90.00
_cell.angle_gamma   90.00
#
_symmetry.space_group_name_H-M   'P 1'
#
loop_
_entity.id
_entity.type
_entity.pdbx_description
1 polymer ?
#
loop_
_entity_poly.entity_id
_entity_poly.type
_entity_poly.pdbx_seq_one_letter_code
_entity_poly.pdbx_strand_id
1 'polypeptide(L)' 'MKTAALKVSNPSTYQYPFQSEGTTVYLKDGTLIHAFNLRFGEEDMRNWHTHYARTAIAKVESKDGGRNWSEPE' A
#
# COMPACT_ATOMS: atom_id res chain seq x y z
N MET A 1 -18.25 -11.36 14.36
CA MET A 1 -17.33 -11.38 13.21
C MET A 1 -15.99 -10.85 13.68
N LYS A 2 -14.88 -11.58 13.47
CA LYS A 2 -13.54 -11.04 13.70
C LYS A 2 -13.13 -10.27 12.45
N THR A 3 -13.06 -8.95 12.53
CA THR A 3 -12.48 -8.12 11.48
C THR A 3 -10.97 -8.35 11.50
N ALA A 4 -10.46 -9.22 10.64
CA ALA A 4 -9.03 -9.30 10.42
C ALA A 4 -8.61 -8.03 9.69
N ALA A 5 -7.79 -7.19 10.32
CA ALA A 5 -7.13 -6.10 9.63
C ALA A 5 -6.16 -6.71 8.61
N LEU A 6 -6.54 -6.68 7.33
CA LEU A 6 -5.68 -7.10 6.24
C LEU A 6 -4.56 -6.06 6.11
N LYS A 7 -3.39 -6.33 6.67
CA LYS A 7 -2.22 -5.47 6.53
C LYS A 7 -1.55 -5.77 5.18
N VAL A 8 -2.01 -5.11 4.13
CA VAL A 8 -1.31 -5.10 2.85
C VAL A 8 -0.17 -4.08 3.00
N SER A 9 1.01 -4.56 3.38
CA SER A 9 2.20 -3.73 3.41
C SER A 9 3.15 -4.22 2.34
N ASN A 10 3.34 -3.44 1.28
CA ASN A 10 4.56 -3.58 0.49
C ASN A 10 5.74 -3.33 1.45
N PRO A 11 6.81 -4.15 1.44
CA PRO A 11 7.93 -3.94 2.33
C PRO A 11 8.50 -2.54 2.10
N SER A 12 8.83 -1.84 3.17
CA SER A 12 9.45 -0.51 3.08
C SER A 12 10.77 -0.61 2.32
N THR A 13 10.93 0.24 1.31
CA THR A 13 12.19 0.36 0.55
C THR A 13 12.72 1.79 0.65
N TYR A 14 13.95 2.05 0.22
CA TYR A 14 14.46 3.43 0.13
C TYR A 14 13.58 4.31 -0.78
N GLN A 15 13.05 3.73 -1.86
CA GLN A 15 12.14 4.44 -2.76
C GLN A 15 10.75 4.66 -2.14
N TYR A 16 10.31 3.74 -1.28
CA TYR A 16 8.98 3.73 -0.67
C TYR A 16 9.07 3.41 0.83
N PRO A 17 9.55 4.35 1.65
CA PRO A 17 10.01 4.06 3.02
C PRO A 17 8.90 3.79 4.03
N PHE A 18 7.66 4.24 3.78
CA PHE A 18 6.58 4.10 4.76
C PHE A 18 5.20 4.30 4.15
N GLN A 19 4.30 3.34 4.37
CA GLN A 19 2.89 3.38 3.96
C GLN A 19 2.01 3.07 5.17
N SER A 20 0.90 3.79 5.37
CA SER A 20 0.09 3.65 6.59
C SER A 20 -1.40 3.83 6.41
N GLU A 21 -1.84 4.49 5.35
CA GLU A 21 -3.26 4.72 5.09
C GLU A 21 -3.68 3.95 3.84
N GLY A 22 -4.76 3.18 3.96
CA GLY A 22 -5.32 2.46 2.84
C GLY A 22 -6.70 1.91 3.14
N THR A 23 -7.36 1.46 2.07
CA THR A 23 -8.67 0.82 2.12
C THR A 23 -8.69 -0.39 1.20
N THR A 24 -9.46 -1.41 1.57
CA THR A 24 -9.61 -2.62 0.78
C THR A 24 -11.06 -2.76 0.33
N VAL A 25 -11.25 -2.97 -0.98
CA VAL A 25 -12.54 -3.23 -1.60
C VAL A 25 -12.55 -4.66 -2.15
N TYR A 26 -13.63 -5.38 -1.90
CA TYR A 26 -13.89 -6.70 -2.48
C TYR A 26 -14.86 -6.57 -3.66
N LEU A 27 -14.42 -6.99 -4.84
CA LEU A 27 -15.22 -6.96 -6.06
C LEU A 27 -16.09 -8.21 -6.18
N LYS A 28 -17.14 -8.12 -7.02
CA LYS A 28 -18.11 -9.23 -7.23
C LYS A 28 -17.48 -10.48 -7.85
N ASP A 29 -16.36 -10.32 -8.57
CA ASP A 29 -15.62 -11.41 -9.21
C ASP A 29 -14.63 -12.10 -8.25
N GLY A 30 -14.56 -11.66 -6.99
CA GLY A 30 -13.65 -12.19 -5.99
C GLY A 30 -12.31 -11.48 -5.89
N THR A 31 -12.05 -10.48 -6.73
CA THR A 31 -10.83 -9.67 -6.67
C THR A 31 -10.83 -8.77 -5.43
N LEU A 32 -9.69 -8.69 -4.74
CA LEU A 32 -9.42 -7.66 -3.73
C LEU A 32 -8.62 -6.53 -4.37
N ILE A 33 -9.08 -5.30 -4.19
CA ILE A 33 -8.29 -4.10 -4.49
C ILE A 33 -7.91 -3.46 -3.17
N HIS A 34 -6.61 -3.26 -2.94
CA HIS A 34 -6.12 -2.44 -1.85
C HIS A 34 -5.55 -1.14 -2.40
N ALA A 35 -6.19 -0.02 -2.12
CA ALA A 35 -5.70 1.31 -2.46
C ALA A 35 -5.08 1.95 -1.22
N PHE A 36 -3.88 2.52 -1.36
CA PHE A 36 -3.12 3.04 -0.25
C PHE A 36 -2.30 4.24 -0.70
N ASN A 37 -1.82 5.01 0.27
CA ASN A 37 -0.89 6.06 -0.03
C ASN A 37 0.52 5.50 -0.24
N LEU A 38 1.08 5.76 -1.41
CA LEU A 38 2.45 5.45 -1.76
C LEU A 38 3.30 6.71 -1.53
N ARG A 39 4.06 6.73 -0.43
CA ARG A 39 5.01 7.78 -0.11
C ARG A 39 6.36 7.49 -0.74
N PHE A 40 6.89 8.48 -1.45
CA PHE A 40 8.18 8.41 -2.08
C PHE A 40 9.27 8.85 -1.10
N GLY A 41 10.39 8.12 -1.09
CA GLY A 41 11.63 8.55 -0.47
C GLY A 41 12.27 9.71 -1.23
N GLU A 42 13.35 10.24 -0.66
CA GLU A 42 14.18 11.29 -1.25
C GLU A 42 15.62 10.80 -1.42
N GLU A 43 16.44 11.54 -2.17
CA GLU A 43 17.86 11.24 -2.32
C GLU A 43 18.60 11.30 -0.97
N ASP A 44 18.25 12.26 -0.11
CA ASP A 44 18.76 12.36 1.26
C ASP A 44 17.67 12.04 2.30
N MET A 45 17.69 10.81 2.77
CA MET A 45 16.74 10.31 3.77
C MET A 45 16.88 10.96 5.15
N ARG A 46 17.91 11.77 5.43
CA ARG A 46 18.08 12.46 6.73
C ARG A 46 17.04 13.56 6.96
N ASN A 47 16.51 14.16 5.88
CA ASN A 47 15.49 15.20 5.95
C ASN A 47 14.09 14.68 5.60
N TRP A 48 13.99 13.41 5.24
CA TRP A 48 12.73 12.81 4.83
C TRP A 48 11.79 12.65 6.05
N HIS A 49 10.54 13.09 5.91
CA HIS A 49 9.53 12.99 6.97
C HIS A 49 8.17 12.60 6.39
N THR A 50 7.48 11.66 7.05
CA THR A 50 6.18 11.10 6.58
C THR A 50 5.10 12.14 6.33
N HIS A 51 5.09 13.24 7.10
CA HIS A 51 4.16 14.36 6.95
C HIS A 51 4.39 15.25 5.73
N TYR A 52 5.61 15.28 5.18
CA TYR A 52 5.98 16.14 4.05
C TYR A 52 6.36 15.36 2.81
N ALA A 53 6.46 14.03 2.92
CA ALA A 53 6.78 13.15 1.82
C ALA A 53 5.79 13.33 0.66
N ARG A 54 6.33 13.44 -0.54
CA ARG A 54 5.52 13.34 -1.76
C ARG A 54 4.76 12.02 -1.73
N THR A 55 3.46 12.07 -2.03
CA THR A 55 2.61 10.88 -2.03
C THR A 55 1.74 10.80 -3.28
N ALA A 56 1.50 9.59 -3.75
CA ALA A 56 0.47 9.26 -4.72
C ALA A 56 -0.49 8.24 -4.09
N ILE A 57 -1.69 8.11 -4.65
CA ILE A 57 -2.54 6.96 -4.35
C ILE A 57 -2.15 5.86 -5.32
N ALA A 58 -1.73 4.72 -4.78
CA ALA A 58 -1.44 3.53 -5.56
C ALA A 58 -2.47 2.44 -5.22
N LYS A 59 -2.58 1.44 -6.10
CA LYS A 59 -3.36 0.22 -5.81
C LYS A 59 -2.56 -1.04 -6.07
N VAL A 60 -2.91 -2.09 -5.35
CA VAL A 60 -2.52 -3.47 -5.65
C VAL A 60 -3.76 -4.35 -5.69
N GLU A 61 -3.71 -5.40 -6.50
CA GLU A 61 -4.81 -6.32 -6.71
C GLU A 61 -4.44 -7.73 -6.28
N SER A 62 -5.39 -8.46 -5.71
CA SER A 62 -5.25 -9.89 -5.42
C SER A 62 -6.43 -10.67 -6.00
N LYS A 63 -6.12 -11.73 -6.74
CA LYS A 63 -7.11 -12.65 -7.34
C LYS A 63 -7.22 -13.97 -6.57
N ASP A 64 -6.50 -14.11 -5.46
CA ASP A 64 -6.39 -15.36 -4.70
C ASP A 64 -6.70 -15.19 -3.20
N GLY A 65 -7.51 -14.19 -2.88
CA GLY A 65 -7.96 -13.92 -1.51
C GLY A 65 -6.90 -13.27 -0.62
N GLY A 66 -5.95 -12.55 -1.22
CA GLY A 66 -4.94 -11.75 -0.52
C GLY A 66 -3.64 -12.50 -0.23
N ARG A 67 -3.40 -13.67 -0.87
CA ARG A 67 -2.16 -14.43 -0.71
C ARG A 67 -1.04 -13.83 -1.54
N ASN A 68 -1.35 -13.47 -2.78
CA ASN A 68 -0.46 -12.75 -3.68
C ASN A 68 -1.11 -11.44 -4.13
N TRP A 69 -0.27 -10.42 -4.30
CA TRP A 69 -0.66 -9.08 -4.73
C TRP A 69 0.13 -8.69 -5.98
N SER A 70 -0.48 -7.91 -6.85
CA SER A 70 0.22 -7.28 -7.97
C SER A 70 1.28 -6.30 -7.49
N GLU A 71 2.14 -5.87 -8.42
CA GLU A 71 2.92 -4.66 -8.21
C GLU A 71 2.00 -3.43 -8.06
N PRO A 72 2.44 -2.38 -7.35
CA PRO A 72 1.70 -1.13 -7.24
C PRO A 72 1.54 -0.43 -8.60
N GLU A 73 0.31 -0.05 -8.93
CA GLU A 73 -0.07 0.88 -10.02
C GLU A 73 -0.43 2.25 -9.47
#